data_AF-S3YFQ7-F1
#
_entry.id   AF-S3YFQ7-F1
#
_cell.length_a   1.000
_cell.length_b   1.000
_cell.length_c   1.000
_cell.angle_alpha   90.00
_cell.angle_beta   90.00
_cell.angle_gamma   90.00
#
_symmetry.space_group_name_H-M   'P 1'
#
loop_
_entity.id
_entity.type
_entity.pdbx_description
1 polymer ?
#
loop_
_entity_poly.entity_id
_entity_poly.type
_entity_poly.pdbx_seq_one_letter_code
_entity_poly.pdbx_strand_id
1 'polypeptide(L)' 'MSLSEKFNNRCINRRQWIKKHNLKERTAYKVISGELTGEKNTNGATREVFQALLKDGIISQLPVGLRDK' A
#
# COMPACT_ATOMS: atom_id res chain seq x y z
N MET A 1 -1.06 -1.57 14.63
CA MET A 1 -2.13 -1.26 13.67
C MET A 1 -1.70 -1.69 12.27
N SER A 2 -2.39 -2.67 11.72
CA SER A 2 -2.21 -3.18 10.36
C SER A 2 -2.75 -2.21 9.31
N LEU A 3 -2.33 -2.36 8.05
CA LEU A 3 -2.84 -1.53 6.94
C LEU A 3 -4.36 -1.62 6.81
N SER A 4 -4.94 -2.82 6.89
CA SER A 4 -6.40 -2.99 6.90
C SER A 4 -7.10 -2.20 8.00
N GLU A 5 -6.56 -2.17 9.22
CA GLU A 5 -7.14 -1.39 10.32
C GLU A 5 -7.09 0.11 10.05
N LYS A 6 -6.01 0.61 9.45
CA LYS A 6 -5.90 2.03 9.08
C LYS A 6 -6.91 2.44 8.01
N PHE A 7 -7.18 1.56 7.04
CA PHE A 7 -8.23 1.79 6.04
C PHE A 7 -9.62 1.83 6.68
N ASN A 8 -9.90 0.90 7.59
CA ASN A 8 -11.17 0.86 8.31
C ASN A 8 -11.35 2.09 9.22
N ASN A 9 -10.33 2.46 10.00
CA ASN A 9 -10.37 3.64 10.89
C ASN A 9 -10.55 4.96 10.14
N ARG A 10 -10.01 5.08 8.92
CA ARG A 10 -10.21 6.26 8.08
C ARG A 10 -11.46 6.18 7.18
N CYS A 11 -12.28 5.13 7.31
CA CYS A 11 -13.43 4.85 6.44
C CYS A 11 -13.08 4.87 4.94
N ILE A 12 -11.86 4.47 4.58
CA ILE A 12 -11.40 4.46 3.18
C ILE A 12 -11.85 3.16 2.52
N ASN A 13 -12.67 3.29 1.48
CA ASN A 13 -13.02 2.15 0.64
C ASN A 13 -11.81 1.71 -0.20
N ARG A 14 -11.22 0.56 0.16
CA ARG A 14 -10.06 -0.04 -0.51
C ARG A 14 -10.22 -0.06 -2.04
N ARG A 15 -11.38 -0.50 -2.54
CA ARG A 15 -11.63 -0.63 -3.99
C ARG A 15 -11.62 0.72 -4.71
N GLN A 16 -12.28 1.72 -4.12
CA GLN A 16 -12.30 3.07 -4.68
C GLN A 16 -10.92 3.72 -4.61
N TRP A 17 -10.19 3.54 -3.51
CA TRP A 17 -8.83 4.04 -3.36
C TRP A 17 -7.88 3.45 -4.41
N ILE A 18 -7.91 2.13 -4.61
CA ILE A 18 -7.10 1.46 -5.64
C ILE A 18 -7.38 2.03 -7.04
N LYS A 19 -8.66 2.19 -7.39
CA LYS A 19 -9.06 2.76 -8.70
C LYS A 19 -8.62 4.21 -8.86
N LYS A 20 -8.78 5.03 -7.82
CA LYS A 20 -8.38 6.45 -7.82
C LYS A 20 -6.88 6.61 -8.09
N HIS A 21 -6.06 5.69 -7.60
CA HIS A 21 -4.61 5.71 -7.76
C HIS A 21 -4.12 4.89 -8.97
N ASN A 22 -5.04 4.35 -9.79
CA ASN A 22 -4.73 3.50 -10.95
C ASN A 22 -3.79 2.31 -10.62
N LEU A 23 -3.95 1.73 -9.43
CA LEU A 23 -3.10 0.65 -8.93
C LEU A 23 -3.63 -0.72 -9.39
N LYS A 24 -2.74 -1.70 -9.56
CA LYS A 24 -3.14 -3.10 -9.80
C LYS A 24 -3.90 -3.64 -8.59
N GLU A 25 -5.20 -3.92 -8.75
CA GLU A 25 -6.07 -4.44 -7.68
C GLU A 25 -5.47 -5.62 -6.93
N ARG A 26 -4.99 -6.65 -7.65
CA ARG A 26 -4.42 -7.84 -7.02
C ARG A 26 -3.21 -7.53 -6.13
N THR A 27 -2.34 -6.61 -6.57
CA THR A 27 -1.15 -6.21 -5.80
C THR A 27 -1.55 -5.36 -4.60
N ALA A 28 -2.45 -4.40 -4.80
CA ALA A 28 -2.89 -3.52 -3.73
C ALA A 28 -3.65 -4.26 -2.63
N TYR A 29 -4.50 -5.22 -2.97
CA TYR A 29 -5.15 -6.08 -1.98
C TYR A 29 -4.14 -6.87 -1.16
N LYS A 30 -3.14 -7.49 -1.80
CA LYS A 30 -2.09 -8.21 -1.08
C LYS A 30 -1.29 -7.31 -0.14
N VAL A 31 -1.01 -6.07 -0.54
CA VAL A 31 -0.34 -5.08 0.33
C VAL A 31 -1.22 -4.70 1.52
N ILE A 32 -2.50 -4.37 1.27
CA ILE A 32 -3.43 -3.94 2.33
C ILE A 32 -3.76 -5.08 3.31
N SER A 33 -3.83 -6.31 2.81
CA SER A 33 -4.00 -7.53 3.61
C SER A 33 -2.74 -7.94 4.36
N GLY A 34 -1.58 -7.36 4.04
CA GLY A 34 -0.30 -7.66 4.71
C GLY A 34 0.47 -8.84 4.11
N GLU A 35 -0.01 -9.46 3.04
CA GLU A 35 0.73 -10.50 2.30
C GLU A 35 1.98 -9.94 1.59
N LEU A 36 1.95 -8.66 1.21
CA LEU A 36 3.09 -7.94 0.62
C LEU A 36 3.51 -6.81 1.56
N THR A 37 4.59 -7.02 2.29
CA THR A 37 5.10 -6.05 3.29
C THR A 37 6.11 -5.05 2.71
N GLY A 38 6.64 -5.30 1.51
CA GLY A 38 7.70 -4.48 0.92
C GLY A 38 9.09 -4.74 1.53
N GLU A 39 9.24 -5.77 2.36
CA GLU A 39 10.53 -6.15 2.96
C GLU A 39 11.48 -6.83 1.95
N LYS A 40 10.93 -7.51 0.95
CA LYS A 40 11.69 -8.06 -0.18
C LYS A 40 11.51 -7.17 -1.39
N ASN A 41 12.53 -7.12 -2.26
CA ASN A 41 12.55 -6.37 -3.52
C ASN A 41 11.34 -6.75 -4.38
N THR A 42 10.25 -6.03 -4.16
CA THR A 42 8.94 -6.34 -4.70
C THR A 42 8.75 -5.42 -5.90
N ASN A 43 8.34 -6.03 -7.02
CA ASN A 43 8.20 -5.40 -8.33
C ASN A 43 7.61 -3.98 -8.28
N GLY A 44 7.88 -3.17 -9.32
CA GLY A 44 7.45 -1.76 -9.40
C GLY A 44 6.01 -1.47 -8.94
N ALA A 45 5.07 -2.36 -9.28
CA ALA A 45 3.67 -2.26 -8.84
C ALA A 45 3.47 -2.23 -7.31
N THR A 46 4.28 -2.95 -6.54
CA THR A 46 4.21 -2.92 -5.07
C THR A 46 4.74 -1.59 -4.54
N ARG A 47 5.82 -1.07 -5.12
CA ARG A 47 6.37 0.25 -4.78
C ARG A 47 5.34 1.36 -5.01
N GLU A 48 4.64 1.32 -6.13
CA GLU A 48 3.56 2.28 -6.46
C GLU A 48 2.46 2.28 -5.40
N VAL A 49 2.04 1.10 -4.92
CA VAL A 49 1.04 1.00 -3.84
C VAL A 49 1.57 1.65 -2.55
N PHE A 50 2.79 1.32 -2.12
CA PHE A 50 3.37 1.90 -0.91
C PHE A 50 3.61 3.41 -1.02
N GLN A 51 3.97 3.91 -2.21
CA GLN A 51 4.07 5.35 -2.45
C GLN A 51 2.71 6.04 -2.36
N ALA A 52 1.65 5.45 -2.91
CA ALA A 52 0.30 5.97 -2.75
C ALA A 52 -0.12 6.01 -1.28
N LEU A 53 0.15 4.93 -0.54
CA LEU A 53 -0.11 4.86 0.91
C LEU A 53 0.64 5.95 1.69
N LEU A 54 1.88 6.27 1.29
CA LEU A 54 2.67 7.33 1.90
C LEU A 54 2.10 8.71 1.55
N LYS A 55 1.71 8.92 0.29
CA LYS A 55 1.15 10.18 -0.21
C LYS A 55 -0.17 10.53 0.44
N ASP A 56 -1.04 9.55 0.70
CA ASP A 56 -2.28 9.72 1.48
C ASP A 56 -2.03 9.75 3.00
N GLY A 57 -0.77 9.65 3.44
CA GLY A 57 -0.40 9.65 4.86
C GLY A 57 -0.97 8.48 5.65
N ILE A 58 -1.31 7.37 4.98
CA ILE A 58 -1.77 6.12 5.62
C ILE A 58 -0.58 5.44 6.30
N ILE A 59 0.58 5.46 5.65
CA ILE A 59 1.85 5.09 6.26
C ILE A 59 2.73 6.33 6.40
N SER A 60 3.60 6.34 7.40
CA SER A 60 4.52 7.47 7.66
C SER A 60 5.85 7.30 6.93
N GLN A 61 6.18 6.08 6.49
CA GLN A 61 7.43 5.77 5.82
C GLN A 61 7.27 4.57 4.89
N LEU A 62 8.09 4.50 3.85
CA LEU A 62 8.20 3.32 2.99
C LEU A 62 8.88 2.16 3.73
N PRO A 63 8.50 0.91 3.40
CA PRO A 63 9.22 -0.29 3.86
C PRO A 63 10.70 -0.24 3.48
N VAL A 64 11.56 -0.86 4.31
CA VAL A 64 13.03 -0.87 4.12
C VAL A 64 13.42 -1.39 2.74
N GLY A 65 12.78 -2.48 2.26
CA GLY A 65 13.05 -3.05 0.95
C GLY A 65 12.62 -2.19 -0.25
N LEU A 66 11.95 -1.05 -0.01
CA LEU A 66 11.50 -0.10 -1.04
C LEU A 66 12.11 1.29 -0.89
N ARG A 67 12.92 1.52 0.15
CA ARG A 67 13.63 2.79 0.39
C ARG A 67 14.86 2.95 -0.50
N ASP A 68 15.46 1.85 -0.95
CA ASP A 68 16.80 1.81 -1.53
C ASP A 68 16.82 1.73 -3.07
N LYS A 69 16.06 2.59 -3.76
CA LYS A 69 16.12 2.62 -5.24
C LYS A 69 15.85 3.97 -5.86
#